data_AF-A0A7C5XJM6-F1
#
_entry.id   AF-A0A7C5XJM6-F1
#
_cell.length_a   1.000
_cell.length_b   1.000
_cell.length_c   1.000
_cell.angle_alpha   90.00
_cell.angle_beta   90.00
_cell.angle_gamma   90.00
#
_symmetry.space_group_name_H-M   'P 1'
#
loop_
_entity.id
_entity.type
_entity.pdbx_description
1 polymer ?
#
loop_
_entity_poly.entity_id
_entity_poly.type
_entity_poly.pdbx_seq_one_letter_code
_entity_poly.pdbx_strand_id
1 'polypeptide(L)'
;MAILSFIYVNNLDMFISYLRKFDIDVYEYGHTVLLDSSEYVMLICRKNGKVMAYIAVHYIDTHYAALINLKEDAQDREIIEALLSVEKNRIWKVPVEPIIYIADDEFINIINKYIDEVPIEASIYL
;
A
#
# COMPACT_ATOMS: atom_id res chain seq x y z
N MET A 1 18.78 -13.41 -10.93
CA MET A 1 19.56 -12.70 -9.87
C MET A 1 18.56 -11.95 -9.01
N ALA A 2 18.85 -11.65 -7.73
CA ALA A 2 17.97 -10.76 -6.96
C ALA A 2 18.44 -9.31 -7.17
N ILE A 3 17.53 -8.42 -7.54
CA ILE A 3 17.81 -7.01 -7.82
C ILE A 3 17.03 -6.15 -6.83
N LEU A 4 17.72 -5.18 -6.21
CA LEU A 4 17.12 -4.10 -5.44
C LEU A 4 16.81 -2.94 -6.40
N SER A 5 15.55 -2.49 -6.42
CA SER A 5 15.09 -1.38 -7.27
C SER A 5 13.82 -0.76 -6.68
N PHE A 6 13.23 0.20 -7.38
CA PHE A 6 11.97 0.84 -7.02
C PHE A 6 11.00 0.94 -8.20
N ILE A 7 9.71 1.15 -7.91
CA ILE A 7 8.64 1.39 -8.88
C ILE A 7 7.66 2.44 -8.35
N TYR A 8 7.15 3.29 -9.23
CA TYR A 8 6.06 4.21 -8.91
C TYR A 8 4.72 3.48 -9.02
N VAL A 9 3.95 3.52 -7.94
CA VAL A 9 2.61 2.93 -7.84
C VAL A 9 1.72 3.97 -7.19
N ASN A 10 0.56 4.23 -7.79
CA ASN A 10 -0.39 5.24 -7.34
C ASN A 10 -1.60 4.64 -6.60
N ASN A 11 -1.82 3.33 -6.76
CA ASN A 11 -2.92 2.59 -6.18
C ASN A 11 -2.44 1.19 -5.77
N LEU A 12 -2.15 1.03 -4.47
CA LEU A 12 -1.58 -0.21 -3.94
C LEU A 12 -2.50 -1.42 -4.13
N ASP A 13 -3.81 -1.23 -4.02
CA ASP A 13 -4.78 -2.32 -4.21
C ASP A 13 -4.85 -2.78 -5.66
N MET A 14 -4.76 -1.84 -6.62
CA MET A 14 -4.64 -2.18 -8.04
C MET A 14 -3.32 -2.88 -8.33
N PHE A 15 -2.23 -2.48 -7.68
CA PHE A 15 -0.92 -3.13 -7.86
C PHE A 15 -0.93 -4.56 -7.34
N ILE A 16 -1.44 -4.78 -6.13
CA ILE A 16 -1.61 -6.12 -5.57
C ILE A 16 -2.54 -6.97 -6.44
N SER A 17 -3.65 -6.39 -6.90
CA SER A 17 -4.58 -7.07 -7.81
C SER A 17 -3.94 -7.41 -9.16
N TYR A 18 -3.07 -6.55 -9.67
CA TYR A 18 -2.29 -6.81 -10.88
C TYR A 18 -1.35 -8.00 -10.68
N LEU A 19 -0.58 -8.05 -9.59
CA LEU A 19 0.30 -9.18 -9.29
C LEU A 19 -0.48 -10.50 -9.22
N ARG A 20 -1.64 -10.50 -8.55
CA ARG A 20 -2.53 -11.68 -8.45
C ARG A 20 -3.02 -12.20 -9.80
N LYS A 21 -3.15 -11.35 -10.83
CA LYS A 21 -3.50 -11.78 -12.20
C LYS A 21 -2.41 -12.62 -12.87
N PHE A 22 -1.18 -12.59 -12.36
CA PHE A 22 -0.05 -13.39 -12.84
C PHE A 22 0.26 -14.59 -11.94
N ASP A 23 -0.75 -15.06 -11.18
CA ASP A 23 -0.65 -16.15 -10.21
C ASP A 23 0.41 -15.91 -9.13
N ILE A 24 0.61 -14.63 -8.75
CA ILE A 24 1.48 -14.23 -7.65
C ILE A 24 0.63 -14.05 -6.39
N ASP A 25 0.87 -14.90 -5.40
CA ASP A 25 0.35 -14.72 -4.05
C ASP A 25 1.09 -13.56 -3.37
N VAL A 26 0.35 -12.66 -2.74
CA VAL A 26 0.89 -11.50 -2.03
C VAL A 26 0.45 -11.57 -0.57
N TYR A 27 1.42 -11.61 0.34
CA TYR A 27 1.20 -11.70 1.78
C TYR A 27 1.81 -10.51 2.50
N GLU A 28 1.10 -9.96 3.48
CA GLU A 28 1.69 -9.02 4.43
C GLU A 28 2.59 -9.78 5.41
N TYR A 29 3.84 -9.35 5.53
CA TYR A 29 4.83 -9.91 6.45
C TYR A 29 4.99 -9.08 7.72
N GLY A 30 4.87 -7.77 7.59
CA GLY A 30 4.90 -6.82 8.70
C GLY A 30 4.17 -5.55 8.33
N HIS A 31 3.52 -4.94 9.31
CA HIS A 31 2.72 -3.72 9.16
C HIS A 31 2.90 -2.84 10.39
N THR A 32 2.96 -1.52 10.19
CA THR A 32 2.98 -0.54 11.28
C THR A 32 2.32 0.76 10.82
N VAL A 33 1.72 1.47 11.77
CA VAL A 33 1.29 2.86 11.61
C VAL A 33 2.39 3.77 12.16
N LEU A 34 2.69 4.87 11.46
CA LEU A 34 3.69 5.86 11.83
C LEU A 34 3.06 7.01 12.63
N LEU A 35 3.90 7.90 13.19
CA LEU A 35 3.46 9.00 14.05
C LEU A 35 2.57 10.02 13.33
N ASP A 36 2.72 10.16 12.02
CA ASP A 36 1.90 11.01 11.15
C ASP A 36 0.63 10.29 10.66
N SER A 37 0.31 9.12 11.21
CA SER A 37 -0.80 8.25 10.80
C SER A 37 -0.67 7.62 9.41
N SER A 38 0.45 7.81 8.71
CA SER A 38 0.75 7.02 7.51
C SER A 38 1.12 5.59 7.89
N GLU A 39 1.09 4.67 6.93
CA GLU A 39 1.32 3.25 7.15
C GLU A 39 2.54 2.73 6.39
N TYR A 40 3.22 1.76 6.99
CA TYR A 40 4.30 1.03 6.36
C TYR A 40 4.01 -0.46 6.37
N VAL A 41 4.10 -1.11 5.21
CA VAL A 41 3.89 -2.54 5.05
C VAL A 41 5.03 -3.20 4.27
N MET A 42 5.45 -4.37 4.74
CA MET A 42 6.30 -5.28 3.98
C MET A 42 5.45 -6.39 3.38
N LEU A 43 5.53 -6.57 2.06
CA LEU A 43 4.86 -7.62 1.32
C LEU A 43 5.85 -8.70 0.89
N ILE A 44 5.42 -9.95 0.91
CA ILE A 44 6.10 -11.10 0.31
C ILE A 44 5.28 -11.59 -0.86
N CYS A 45 5.90 -11.65 -2.03
CA CYS A 45 5.31 -12.17 -3.25
C CYS A 45 5.83 -13.59 -3.52
N ARG A 46 4.92 -14.53 -3.75
CA ARG A 46 5.23 -15.94 -4.04
C ARG A 46 4.50 -16.42 -5.28
N LYS A 47 5.12 -17.36 -6.00
CA LYS A 47 4.49 -18.09 -7.10
C LYS A 47 4.92 -19.54 -7.04
N ASN A 48 3.96 -20.46 -7.07
CA ASN A 48 4.21 -21.89 -6.92
C ASN A 48 5.05 -22.23 -5.67
N GLY A 49 4.78 -21.54 -4.55
CA GLY A 49 5.50 -21.72 -3.28
C GLY A 49 6.91 -21.12 -3.21
N LYS A 50 7.44 -20.55 -4.30
CA LYS A 50 8.75 -19.89 -4.33
C LYS A 50 8.59 -18.39 -4.11
N VAL A 51 9.45 -17.80 -3.27
CA VAL A 51 9.52 -16.34 -3.11
C VAL A 51 10.10 -15.70 -4.37
N MET A 52 9.36 -14.74 -4.92
CA MET A 52 9.74 -13.96 -6.08
C MET A 52 10.21 -12.56 -5.71
N ALA A 53 9.59 -11.95 -4.69
CA ALA A 53 9.94 -10.61 -4.26
C ALA A 53 9.62 -10.33 -2.78
N TYR A 54 10.36 -9.39 -2.23
CA TYR A 54 10.04 -8.65 -1.01
C TYR A 54 9.80 -7.19 -1.40
N ILE A 55 8.75 -6.57 -0.88
CA ILE A 55 8.33 -5.22 -1.25
C ILE A 55 8.11 -4.42 0.02
N ALA A 56 8.66 -3.21 0.08
CA ALA A 56 8.47 -2.25 1.15
C ALA A 56 7.64 -1.08 0.63
N VAL A 57 6.54 -0.79 1.32
CA VAL A 57 5.57 0.24 0.90
C VAL A 57 5.28 1.17 2.06
N HIS A 58 5.53 2.46 1.87
CA HIS A 58 5.01 3.54 2.71
C HIS A 58 3.81 4.17 2.00
N TYR A 59 2.66 4.21 2.65
CA TYR A 59 1.40 4.62 2.05
C TYR A 59 0.49 5.35 3.03
N ILE A 60 -0.47 6.08 2.49
CA ILE A 60 -1.62 6.61 3.21
C ILE A 60 -2.88 5.89 2.76
N ASP A 61 -3.89 5.88 3.60
CA ASP A 61 -5.16 5.23 3.32
C ASP A 61 -6.36 6.03 3.84
N THR A 62 -7.54 5.42 3.81
CA THR A 62 -8.75 6.02 4.35
C THR A 62 -8.69 6.33 5.85
N HIS A 63 -7.88 5.60 6.63
CA HIS A 63 -7.69 5.89 8.06
C HIS A 63 -6.84 7.14 8.26
N TYR A 64 -5.77 7.29 7.47
CA TYR A 64 -5.00 8.54 7.43
C TYR A 64 -5.91 9.74 7.15
N ALA A 65 -6.77 9.63 6.12
CA ALA A 65 -7.74 10.67 5.80
C ALA A 65 -8.73 10.94 6.94
N ALA A 66 -9.18 9.91 7.67
CA ALA A 66 -10.05 10.09 8.82
C ALA A 66 -9.37 10.87 9.96
N LEU A 67 -8.09 10.56 10.21
CA LEU A 67 -7.33 11.11 11.33
C LEU A 67 -6.85 12.54 11.07
N ILE A 68 -6.35 12.85 9.87
CA ILE A 68 -5.80 14.18 9.56
C ILE A 68 -6.87 15.28 9.52
N ASN A 69 -8.13 14.90 9.36
CA ASN A 69 -9.27 15.80 9.38
C ASN A 69 -9.81 16.08 10.80
N LEU A 70 -9.27 15.40 11.82
CA LEU A 70 -9.61 15.68 13.21
C LEU A 70 -8.88 16.92 13.72
N LYS A 71 -9.42 17.51 14.78
CA LYS A 71 -8.73 18.59 15.50
C LYS A 71 -7.56 18.02 16.30
N GLU A 72 -6.52 18.81 16.53
CA GLU A 72 -5.35 18.40 17.33
C GLU A 72 -5.70 17.98 18.76
N ASP A 73 -6.81 18.48 19.31
CA ASP A 73 -7.32 18.18 20.66
C ASP A 73 -8.44 17.11 20.68
N ALA A 74 -8.61 16.37 19.58
CA ALA A 74 -9.63 15.33 19.47
C ALA A 74 -9.48 14.28 20.59
N GLN A 75 -10.61 13.95 21.20
CA GLN A 75 -10.67 12.95 22.27
C GLN A 75 -10.72 11.54 21.69
N ASP A 76 -10.31 10.53 22.47
CA ASP A 76 -10.30 9.10 22.08
C ASP A 76 -11.62 8.65 21.40
N ARG A 77 -12.75 9.13 21.92
CA ARG A 77 -14.07 8.82 21.35
C ARG A 77 -14.23 9.33 19.91
N GLU A 78 -13.81 10.56 19.65
CA GLU A 78 -13.91 11.18 18.32
C GLU A 78 -12.99 10.46 17.33
N ILE A 79 -11.80 10.07 17.78
CA ILE A 79 -10.85 9.26 17.00
C ILE A 79 -11.47 7.91 16.63
N ILE A 80 -12.02 7.18 17.60
CA ILE A 80 -12.64 5.88 17.35
C ILE A 80 -13.85 6.01 16.40
N GLU A 81 -14.70 7.01 16.60
CA GLU A 81 -15.86 7.25 15.73
C GLU A 81 -15.43 7.56 14.29
N ALA A 82 -14.35 8.35 14.09
CA ALA A 82 -13.80 8.64 12.78
C ALA A 82 -13.28 7.38 12.08
N LEU A 83 -12.48 6.56 12.76
CA LEU A 83 -11.94 5.31 12.22
C LEU A 83 -13.05 4.32 11.83
N LEU A 84 -14.06 4.15 12.69
CA LEU A 84 -15.21 3.27 12.40
C LEU A 84 -16.08 3.77 11.23
N SER A 85 -16.08 5.08 10.96
CA SER A 85 -16.86 5.66 9.88
C SER A 85 -16.28 5.34 8.49
N VAL A 86 -14.95 5.20 8.40
CA VAL A 86 -14.25 4.93 7.14
C VAL A 86 -14.12 3.45 6.85
N GLU A 87 -14.13 2.58 7.86
CA GLU A 87 -14.10 1.11 7.69
C GLU A 87 -15.25 0.57 6.82
N LYS A 88 -16.37 1.29 6.75
CA LYS A 88 -17.57 0.89 5.99
C LYS A 88 -17.54 1.32 4.51
N ASN A 89 -16.63 2.21 4.12
CA ASN A 89 -16.52 2.75 2.77
C ASN A 89 -15.29 2.19 2.07
N ARG A 90 -15.27 2.21 0.72
CA ARG A 90 -14.17 1.65 -0.09
C ARG A 90 -12.82 2.19 0.39
N ILE A 91 -12.00 1.26 0.88
CA ILE A 91 -10.63 1.49 1.34
C ILE A 91 -9.77 1.74 0.10
N TRP A 92 -9.13 2.90 0.03
CA TRP A 92 -8.05 3.15 -0.91
C TRP A 92 -6.74 3.17 -0.14
N LYS A 93 -5.67 2.73 -0.80
CA LYS A 93 -4.29 2.77 -0.29
C LYS A 93 -3.38 3.36 -1.36
N VAL A 94 -2.70 4.45 -1.04
CA VAL A 94 -1.86 5.20 -1.97
C VAL A 94 -0.43 5.31 -1.43
N PRO A 95 0.56 4.72 -2.11
CA PRO A 95 1.96 4.95 -1.78
C PRO A 95 2.31 6.44 -1.86
N VAL A 96 3.02 6.95 -0.86
CA VAL A 96 3.46 8.36 -0.80
C VAL A 96 4.88 8.57 -1.31
N GLU A 97 5.58 7.47 -1.59
CA GLU A 97 6.93 7.43 -2.15
C GLU A 97 7.07 6.21 -3.09
N PRO A 98 8.12 6.15 -3.93
CA PRO A 98 8.38 4.98 -4.75
C PRO A 98 8.49 3.72 -3.90
N ILE A 99 7.77 2.68 -4.28
CA ILE A 99 7.82 1.39 -3.62
C ILE A 99 9.19 0.76 -3.88
N ILE A 100 9.88 0.33 -2.82
CA ILE A 100 11.17 -0.36 -2.92
C ILE A 100 10.92 -1.86 -2.95
N TYR A 101 11.65 -2.59 -3.79
CA TYR A 101 11.54 -4.05 -3.86
C TYR A 101 12.89 -4.73 -4.07
N ILE A 102 13.00 -5.96 -3.56
CA ILE A 102 14.04 -6.93 -3.88
C ILE A 102 13.36 -8.09 -4.60
N ALA A 103 13.71 -8.34 -5.86
CA ALA A 103 12.97 -9.30 -6.68
C ALA A 103 13.85 -10.08 -7.65
N ASP A 104 13.33 -11.22 -8.13
CA ASP A 104 13.91 -11.96 -9.24
C ASP A 104 13.51 -11.39 -10.61
N ASP A 105 14.20 -11.87 -11.66
CA ASP A 105 14.02 -11.37 -13.02
C ASP A 105 12.61 -11.61 -13.58
N GLU A 106 11.91 -12.67 -13.14
CA GLU A 106 10.53 -12.95 -13.56
C GLU A 106 9.57 -11.90 -13.01
N PHE A 107 9.68 -11.57 -11.72
CA PHE A 107 8.87 -10.54 -11.09
C PHE A 107 9.06 -9.17 -11.74
N ILE A 108 10.32 -8.79 -12.01
CA ILE A 108 10.68 -7.51 -12.64
C ILE A 108 10.03 -7.37 -14.01
N ASN A 109 10.04 -8.42 -14.82
CA ASN A 109 9.42 -8.43 -16.15
C ASN A 109 7.89 -8.23 -16.10
N ILE A 110 7.25 -8.63 -15.01
CA ILE A 110 5.82 -8.43 -14.78
C ILE A 110 5.57 -6.96 -14.40
N ILE A 111 6.24 -6.45 -13.37
CA ILE A 111 5.96 -5.10 -12.85
C ILE A 111 6.40 -3.97 -13.78
N ASN A 112 7.37 -4.17 -14.67
CA ASN A 112 7.79 -3.16 -15.65
C ASN A 112 6.68 -2.73 -16.63
N LYS A 113 5.58 -3.48 -16.69
CA LYS A 113 4.41 -3.18 -17.54
C LYS A 113 3.24 -2.61 -16.74
N TYR A 114 3.41 -2.43 -15.43
CA TYR A 114 2.37 -1.92 -14.56
C TYR A 114 2.22 -0.42 -14.72
N ILE A 115 0.97 0.03 -14.86
CA ILE A 115 0.58 1.43 -14.90
C ILE A 115 -0.75 1.54 -14.16
N ASP A 116 -0.91 2.59 -13.37
CA ASP A 116 -2.10 2.94 -12.64
C ASP A 116 -2.28 4.45 -12.52
N GLU A 117 -3.41 4.84 -11.95
CA GLU A 117 -3.77 6.23 -11.66
C GLU A 117 -4.09 6.37 -10.18
N VAL A 118 -3.88 7.57 -9.65
CA VAL A 118 -4.23 7.92 -8.27
C VAL A 118 -5.76 7.84 -8.10
N PRO A 119 -6.28 7.18 -7.04
CA PRO A 119 -7.69 7.26 -6.68
C PRO A 119 -8.14 8.70 -6.48
N ILE A 120 -9.27 9.10 -7.08
CA ILE A 120 -9.77 10.49 -7.03
C ILE A 120 -9.97 10.94 -5.57
N GLU A 121 -10.46 10.04 -4.73
CA GLU A 121 -10.70 10.26 -3.30
C GLU A 121 -9.41 10.56 -2.51
N ALA A 122 -8.27 10.05 -2.97
CA ALA A 122 -6.97 10.23 -2.32
C ALA A 122 -6.22 11.48 -2.84
N SER A 123 -6.59 11.99 -4.02
CA SER A 123 -5.84 13.05 -4.72
C SER A 123 -5.68 14.36 -3.94
N ILE A 124 -6.54 14.62 -2.96
CA ILE A 124 -6.49 15.81 -2.11
C ILE A 124 -5.43 15.71 -0.99
N TYR A 125 -4.84 14.54 -0.78
CA TYR A 125 -3.88 14.26 0.30
C TYR A 125 -2.45 14.06 -0.20
N LEU A 126 -2.21 14.20 -1.52
CA LEU A 126 -0.91 14.10 -2.19
C LEU A 126 -0.41 15.48 -2.65
#